data_AF-A0A7C1GZJ4-F1
#
_entry.id   AF-A0A7C1GZJ4-F1
#
_cell.length_a   1.000
_cell.length_b   1.000
_cell.length_c   1.000
_cell.angle_alpha   90.00
_cell.angle_beta   90.00
_cell.angle_gamma   90.00
#
_symmetry.space_group_name_H-M   'P 1'
#
loop_
_entity.id
_entity.type
_entity.pdbx_description
1 polymer ?
#
loop_
_entity_poly.entity_id
_entity_poly.type
_entity_poly.pdbx_seq_one_letter_code
_entity_poly.pdbx_strand_id
1 'polypeptide(L)'
;MNFHRAILIFVTIFCWAIGSENLSAQDYPQCQVIKKYPNGSYVVQIGDQQMLAITQNMEKKMLQLNRNMMDAERTILLKDSLLSNFYRTVAWYDTTIHNMKAYITELEEILNGYKGLLRDYKKMKTPWLTASWGIGATSQDYKPSVLMGLGIRNLMISGFMQERNSGLLVGTKFRLF
;
A
#
# COMPACT_ATOMS: atom_id res chain seq x y z
N MET A 1 50.31 -12.23 -18.46
CA MET A 1 51.39 -11.61 -19.27
C MET A 1 51.04 -11.82 -20.73
N ASN A 2 50.96 -10.75 -21.56
CA ASN A 2 51.02 -10.73 -23.04
C ASN A 2 50.17 -9.64 -23.74
N PHE A 3 49.54 -8.70 -23.03
CA PHE A 3 48.85 -7.56 -23.70
C PHE A 3 49.71 -6.28 -23.82
N HIS A 4 50.74 -6.10 -23.00
CA HIS A 4 51.58 -4.89 -23.04
C HIS A 4 52.69 -4.90 -24.11
N ARG A 5 53.06 -6.06 -24.66
CA ARG A 5 54.11 -6.13 -25.69
C ARG A 5 53.59 -5.82 -27.11
N ALA A 6 52.29 -5.99 -27.38
CA ALA A 6 51.71 -5.73 -28.70
C ALA A 6 51.54 -4.22 -29.00
N ILE A 7 51.27 -3.40 -27.98
CA ILE A 7 51.03 -1.96 -28.15
C ILE A 7 52.36 -1.20 -28.37
N LEU A 8 53.46 -1.69 -27.81
CA LEU A 8 54.78 -1.04 -27.95
C LEU A 8 55.42 -1.19 -29.33
N ILE A 9 55.06 -2.22 -30.11
CA ILE A 9 55.64 -2.46 -31.45
C ILE A 9 54.90 -1.63 -32.53
N PHE A 10 53.62 -1.32 -32.32
CA PHE A 10 52.84 -0.53 -33.28
C PHE A 10 53.18 0.97 -33.26
N VAL A 11 53.67 1.47 -32.12
CA VAL A 11 54.02 2.90 -31.96
C VAL A 11 55.43 3.22 -32.50
N THR A 12 56.34 2.25 -32.55
CA THR A 12 57.71 2.50 -33.02
C THR A 12 57.87 2.46 -34.54
N ILE A 13 57.01 1.73 -35.26
CA ILE A 13 57.06 1.66 -36.73
C ILE A 13 56.40 2.88 -37.39
N PHE A 14 55.44 3.54 -36.73
CA PHE A 14 54.78 4.73 -37.28
C PHE A 14 55.61 6.01 -37.18
N CYS A 15 56.77 5.97 -36.51
CA CYS A 15 57.61 7.14 -36.24
C CYS A 15 58.76 7.36 -37.26
N TRP A 16 58.90 6.49 -38.27
CA TRP A 16 60.01 6.58 -39.26
C TRP A 16 59.58 6.92 -40.70
N ALA A 17 58.28 7.09 -40.97
CA ALA A 17 57.80 7.26 -42.36
C ALA A 17 57.19 8.64 -42.69
N ILE A 18 57.11 9.58 -41.74
CA ILE A 18 56.51 10.88 -42.02
C ILE A 18 57.31 11.96 -41.28
N GLY A 19 58.02 12.80 -42.06
CA GLY A 19 58.47 14.11 -41.58
C GLY A 19 59.98 14.32 -41.47
N SER A 20 60.75 14.04 -42.52
CA SER A 20 61.84 14.95 -42.85
C SER A 20 61.20 16.20 -43.45
N GLU A 21 61.18 17.31 -42.71
CA GLU A 21 61.22 18.71 -43.18
C GLU A 21 60.74 19.67 -42.06
N ASN A 22 61.56 20.70 -41.79
CA ASN A 22 61.27 21.90 -41.01
C ASN A 22 61.29 21.79 -39.47
N LEU A 23 62.50 21.82 -38.91
CA LEU A 23 62.76 22.40 -37.59
C LEU A 23 62.54 23.92 -37.67
N SER A 24 61.28 24.35 -37.62
CA SER A 24 60.93 25.73 -37.32
C SER A 24 61.18 25.98 -35.84
N ALA A 25 62.00 26.96 -35.52
CA ALA A 25 62.16 27.47 -34.17
C ALA A 25 60.76 27.82 -33.61
N GLN A 26 60.32 27.02 -32.65
CA GLN A 26 59.02 27.19 -32.01
C GLN A 26 59.19 28.36 -31.04
N ASP A 27 58.68 29.54 -31.41
CA ASP A 27 58.60 30.71 -30.53
C ASP A 27 57.78 30.31 -29.29
N TYR A 28 58.47 30.12 -28.17
CA TYR A 28 57.81 29.85 -26.90
C TYR A 28 57.11 31.14 -26.45
N PRO A 29 55.78 31.11 -26.19
CA PRO A 29 55.10 32.28 -25.67
C PRO A 29 55.73 32.68 -24.33
N GLN A 30 56.22 33.92 -24.28
CA GLN A 30 56.88 34.51 -23.11
C GLN A 30 55.95 34.39 -21.89
N CYS A 31 56.31 33.55 -20.93
CA CYS A 31 55.55 33.38 -19.69
C CYS A 31 55.96 34.46 -18.70
N GLN A 32 55.06 35.35 -18.34
CA GLN A 32 55.30 36.38 -17.33
C GLN A 32 54.42 36.14 -16.10
N VAL A 33 55.04 36.12 -14.92
CA VAL A 33 54.32 36.03 -13.65
C VAL A 33 53.79 37.41 -13.29
N ILE A 34 52.47 37.61 -13.38
CA ILE A 34 51.83 38.90 -13.08
C ILE A 34 51.73 39.10 -11.56
N LYS A 35 51.29 38.07 -10.83
CA LYS A 35 51.04 38.15 -9.39
C LYS A 35 51.40 36.85 -8.68
N LYS A 36 52.09 37.00 -7.56
CA LYS A 36 52.38 35.93 -6.61
C LYS A 36 51.45 36.09 -5.40
N TYR A 37 50.73 35.03 -5.07
CA TYR A 37 49.92 35.01 -3.87
C TYR A 37 50.66 34.29 -2.72
N PRO A 38 50.40 34.67 -1.45
CA PRO A 38 51.11 34.15 -0.28
C PRO A 38 50.89 32.65 -0.01
N ASN A 39 49.87 32.06 -0.63
CA ASN A 39 49.56 30.63 -0.64
C ASN A 39 50.35 29.82 -1.70
N GLY A 40 51.30 30.46 -2.40
CA GLY A 40 52.20 29.80 -3.35
C GLY A 40 51.62 29.56 -4.74
N SER A 41 50.46 30.14 -5.05
CA SER A 41 49.92 30.19 -6.41
C SER A 41 50.44 31.41 -7.18
N TYR A 42 50.57 31.24 -8.49
CA TYR A 42 51.08 32.27 -9.40
C TYR A 42 50.08 32.49 -10.50
N VAL A 43 49.75 33.75 -10.79
CA VAL A 43 49.05 34.08 -12.03
C VAL A 43 50.11 34.30 -13.09
N VAL A 44 50.13 33.42 -14.07
CA VAL A 44 51.05 33.46 -15.21
C VAL A 44 50.27 33.88 -16.44
N GLN A 45 50.82 34.84 -17.18
CA GLN A 45 50.34 35.22 -18.48
C GLN A 45 51.14 34.47 -19.53
N ILE A 46 50.45 33.69 -20.36
CA ILE A 46 51.03 32.99 -21.49
C ILE A 46 50.35 33.55 -22.74
N GLY A 47 51.05 34.40 -23.48
CA GLY A 47 50.44 35.17 -24.57
C GLY A 47 49.33 36.11 -24.06
N ASP A 48 48.13 36.00 -24.61
CA ASP A 48 46.96 36.82 -24.23
C ASP A 48 46.08 36.19 -23.13
N GLN A 49 46.47 35.03 -22.60
CA GLN A 49 45.70 34.27 -21.62
C GLN A 49 46.34 34.32 -20.23
N GLN A 50 45.54 34.68 -19.22
CA GLN A 50 45.93 34.62 -17.82
C GLN A 50 45.55 33.26 -17.23
N MET A 51 46.53 32.51 -16.73
CA MET A 51 46.34 31.19 -16.13
C MET A 51 46.78 31.22 -14.66
N LEU A 52 46.06 30.49 -13.80
CA LEU A 52 46.43 30.32 -12.40
C LEU A 52 47.26 29.04 -12.25
N ALA A 53 48.57 29.18 -12.05
CA ALA A 53 49.43 28.08 -11.65
C ALA A 53 49.21 27.79 -10.16
N ILE A 54 48.68 26.61 -9.89
CA ILE A 54 48.35 26.12 -8.55
C ILE A 54 49.37 25.05 -8.16
N THR A 55 49.63 24.90 -6.86
CA THR A 55 50.54 23.85 -6.37
C THR A 55 49.91 22.47 -6.54
N GLN A 56 50.71 21.42 -6.74
CA GLN A 56 50.23 20.03 -6.90
C GLN A 56 49.36 19.56 -5.71
N ASN A 57 49.62 20.06 -4.50
CA ASN A 57 48.80 19.72 -3.33
C ASN A 57 47.40 20.34 -3.41
N MET A 58 47.27 21.53 -3.98
CA MET A 58 45.99 22.21 -4.12
C MET A 58 45.16 21.60 -5.25
N GLU A 59 45.80 21.18 -6.34
CA GLU A 59 45.16 20.38 -7.40
C GLU A 59 44.58 19.08 -6.84
N LYS A 60 45.37 18.30 -6.08
CA LYS A 60 44.89 17.07 -5.43
C LYS A 60 43.70 17.31 -4.51
N LYS A 61 43.74 18.38 -3.72
CA LYS A 61 42.61 18.78 -2.85
C LYS A 61 41.38 19.17 -3.66
N MET A 62 41.55 19.91 -4.75
CA MET A 62 40.44 20.32 -5.62
C MET A 62 39.79 19.11 -6.31
N LEU A 63 40.60 18.15 -6.77
CA LEU A 63 40.10 16.88 -7.32
C LEU A 63 39.35 16.05 -6.27
N GLN A 64 39.86 15.98 -5.03
CA GLN A 64 39.16 15.31 -3.92
C GLN A 64 37.84 16.01 -3.58
N LEU A 65 37.82 17.33 -3.50
CA LEU A 65 36.60 18.11 -3.28
C LEU A 65 35.58 17.87 -4.38
N ASN A 66 36.00 17.88 -5.65
CA ASN A 66 35.10 17.64 -6.77
C ASN A 66 34.49 16.23 -6.72
N ARG A 67 35.30 15.22 -6.38
CA ARG A 67 34.79 13.85 -6.14
C ARG A 67 33.77 13.80 -5.01
N ASN A 68 34.09 14.41 -3.88
CA ASN A 68 33.18 14.44 -2.73
C ASN A 68 31.88 15.19 -3.05
N MET A 69 31.93 16.27 -3.84
CA MET A 69 30.74 16.98 -4.29
C MET A 69 29.87 16.11 -5.21
N MET A 70 30.47 15.43 -6.19
CA MET A 70 29.73 14.50 -7.06
C MET A 70 29.11 13.34 -6.26
N ASP A 71 29.83 12.80 -5.28
CA ASP A 71 29.31 11.74 -4.43
C ASP A 71 28.17 12.25 -3.54
N ALA A 72 28.31 13.44 -2.95
CA ALA A 72 27.25 14.08 -2.18
C ALA A 72 25.99 14.31 -3.03
N GLU A 73 26.13 14.84 -4.24
CA GLU A 73 25.01 15.06 -5.17
C GLU A 73 24.29 13.74 -5.50
N ARG A 74 25.04 12.67 -5.78
CA ARG A 74 24.45 11.33 -5.99
C ARG A 74 23.69 10.84 -4.76
N THR A 75 24.23 11.02 -3.57
CA THR A 75 23.54 10.61 -2.34
C THR A 75 22.26 11.39 -2.10
N ILE A 76 22.22 12.68 -2.45
CA ILE A 76 21.01 13.51 -2.35
C ILE A 76 19.95 12.99 -3.32
N LEU A 77 20.30 12.76 -4.58
CA LEU A 77 19.37 12.23 -5.58
C LEU A 77 18.79 10.87 -5.19
N LEU A 78 19.60 9.98 -4.61
CA LEU A 78 19.14 8.69 -4.11
C LEU A 78 18.17 8.86 -2.93
N LYS A 79 18.46 9.78 -2.01
CA LYS A 79 17.56 10.09 -0.88
C LYS A 79 16.24 10.66 -1.37
N ASP A 80 16.25 11.59 -2.32
CA ASP A 80 15.03 12.19 -2.89
C ASP A 80 14.15 11.15 -3.58
N SER A 81 14.77 10.23 -4.34
CA SER A 81 14.07 9.11 -4.95
C SER A 81 13.42 8.20 -3.91
N LEU A 82 14.16 7.85 -2.85
CA LEU A 82 13.66 7.05 -1.75
C LEU A 82 12.51 7.76 -1.02
N LEU A 83 12.63 9.06 -0.78
CA LEU A 83 11.61 9.87 -0.12
C LEU A 83 10.33 9.96 -0.97
N SER A 84 10.46 10.12 -2.28
CA SER A 84 9.35 10.04 -3.25
C SER A 84 8.64 8.69 -3.22
N ASN A 85 9.40 7.58 -3.15
CA ASN A 85 8.82 6.24 -3.03
C ASN A 85 8.08 6.05 -1.70
N PHE A 86 8.60 6.59 -0.60
CA PHE A 86 7.89 6.58 0.68
C PHE A 86 6.58 7.36 0.61
N TYR A 87 6.56 8.56 0.02
CA TYR A 87 5.31 9.32 -0.15
C TYR A 87 4.26 8.56 -0.96
N ARG A 88 4.67 7.91 -2.06
CA ARG A 88 3.77 7.06 -2.86
C ARG A 88 3.20 5.91 -2.04
N THR A 89 4.05 5.28 -1.22
CA THR A 89 3.65 4.16 -0.37
C THR A 89 2.65 4.60 0.69
N VAL A 90 2.90 5.74 1.35
CA VAL A 90 1.97 6.32 2.34
C VAL A 90 0.62 6.65 1.69
N ALA A 91 0.63 7.31 0.53
CA ALA A 91 -0.61 7.62 -0.19
C ALA A 91 -1.41 6.34 -0.55
N TRP A 92 -0.73 5.27 -0.96
CA TRP A 92 -1.36 3.99 -1.23
C TRP A 92 -1.98 3.37 0.04
N TYR A 93 -1.27 3.42 1.17
CA TYR A 93 -1.84 2.97 2.45
C TYR A 93 -3.07 3.78 2.87
N ASP A 94 -3.04 5.11 2.71
CA ASP A 94 -4.18 5.96 3.03
C ASP A 94 -5.42 5.61 2.18
N THR A 95 -5.23 5.39 0.88
CA THR A 95 -6.34 4.94 0.01
C THR A 95 -6.86 3.56 0.42
N THR A 96 -5.97 2.64 0.81
CA THR A 96 -6.35 1.31 1.27
C THR A 96 -7.16 1.38 2.56
N ILE A 97 -6.73 2.20 3.53
CA ILE A 97 -7.46 2.40 4.79
C ILE A 97 -8.83 3.02 4.52
N HIS A 98 -8.92 3.99 3.61
CA HIS A 98 -10.20 4.59 3.23
C HIS A 98 -11.16 3.56 2.64
N ASN A 99 -10.68 2.73 1.71
CA ASN A 99 -11.48 1.67 1.10
C ASN A 99 -11.91 0.61 2.11
N MET A 100 -11.03 0.22 3.05
CA MET A 100 -11.37 -0.72 4.12
C MET A 100 -12.47 -0.16 5.04
N LYS A 101 -12.42 1.14 5.37
CA LYS A 101 -13.48 1.78 6.16
C LYS A 101 -14.82 1.77 5.42
N ALA A 102 -14.82 2.08 4.12
CA ALA A 102 -16.02 2.01 3.29
C ALA A 102 -16.61 0.59 3.25
N TYR A 103 -15.75 -0.42 3.10
CA TYR A 103 -16.17 -1.81 3.11
C TYR A 103 -16.76 -2.24 4.46
N ILE A 104 -16.18 -1.79 5.58
CA ILE A 104 -16.75 -2.04 6.92
C ILE A 104 -18.15 -1.43 7.03
N THR A 105 -18.34 -0.20 6.56
CA THR A 105 -19.66 0.43 6.60
C THR A 105 -20.70 -0.31 5.75
N GLU A 106 -20.32 -0.82 4.58
CA GLU A 106 -21.20 -1.67 3.75
C GLU A 106 -21.59 -2.96 4.48
N LEU A 107 -20.63 -3.63 5.14
CA LEU A 107 -20.90 -4.83 5.92
C LEU A 107 -21.84 -4.55 7.11
N GLU A 108 -21.69 -3.41 7.78
CA GLU A 108 -22.59 -3.00 8.86
C GLU A 108 -24.01 -2.77 8.36
N GLU A 109 -24.19 -2.15 7.19
CA GLU A 109 -25.49 -1.96 6.57
C GLU A 109 -26.15 -3.30 6.23
N ILE A 110 -25.41 -4.22 5.61
CA ILE A 110 -25.88 -5.57 5.29
C ILE A 110 -26.31 -6.31 6.57
N LEU A 111 -25.48 -6.26 7.62
CA LEU A 111 -25.76 -6.90 8.90
C LEU A 111 -27.02 -6.32 9.56
N ASN A 112 -27.20 -5.00 9.49
CA ASN A 112 -28.41 -4.34 9.97
C ASN A 112 -29.65 -4.75 9.18
N GLY A 113 -29.53 -4.89 7.85
CA GLY A 113 -30.58 -5.45 7.00
C GLY A 113 -30.99 -6.87 7.43
N TYR A 114 -30.02 -7.76 7.65
CA TYR A 114 -30.29 -9.11 8.16
C TYR A 114 -30.94 -9.12 9.55
N LYS A 115 -30.48 -8.25 10.46
CA LYS A 115 -31.13 -8.07 11.78
C LYS A 115 -32.58 -7.63 11.65
N GLY A 116 -32.88 -6.75 10.69
CA GLY A 116 -34.24 -6.33 10.35
C GLY A 116 -35.10 -7.50 9.88
N LEU A 117 -34.62 -8.23 8.88
CA LEU A 117 -35.29 -9.43 8.35
C LEU A 117 -35.57 -10.46 9.44
N LEU A 118 -34.61 -10.70 10.33
CA LEU A 118 -34.78 -11.64 11.44
C LEU A 118 -35.82 -11.17 12.45
N ARG A 119 -35.90 -9.86 12.74
CA ARG A 119 -36.98 -9.30 13.58
C ARG A 119 -38.33 -9.47 12.92
N ASP A 120 -38.45 -9.19 11.63
CA ASP A 120 -39.71 -9.29 10.90
C ASP A 120 -40.15 -10.75 10.76
N TYR A 121 -39.22 -11.67 10.49
CA TYR A 121 -39.49 -13.11 10.55
C TYR A 121 -39.94 -13.55 11.94
N LYS A 122 -39.33 -13.03 13.02
CA LYS A 122 -39.77 -13.33 14.39
C LYS A 122 -41.18 -12.82 14.68
N LYS A 123 -41.55 -11.64 14.16
CA LYS A 123 -42.93 -11.12 14.24
C LYS A 123 -43.92 -11.99 13.44
N MET A 124 -43.54 -12.45 12.25
CA MET A 124 -44.38 -13.35 11.45
C MET A 124 -44.53 -14.73 12.12
N LYS A 125 -43.47 -15.25 12.74
CA LYS A 125 -43.46 -16.53 13.46
C LYS A 125 -44.23 -16.48 14.78
N THR A 126 -44.65 -15.31 15.26
CA THR A 126 -45.65 -15.19 16.34
C THR A 126 -47.04 -15.07 15.74
N PRO A 127 -47.72 -16.17 15.39
CA PRO A 127 -49.09 -16.08 14.92
C PRO A 127 -50.00 -15.57 16.05
N TRP A 128 -50.89 -14.64 15.71
CA TRP A 128 -51.98 -14.20 16.58
C TRP A 128 -52.98 -15.33 16.90
N LEU A 129 -52.91 -16.40 16.09
CA LEU A 129 -53.75 -17.59 16.16
C LEU A 129 -52.86 -18.85 16.04
N THR A 130 -52.64 -19.55 17.14
CA THR A 130 -52.01 -20.88 17.10
C THR A 130 -53.11 -21.93 17.14
N ALA A 131 -53.32 -22.65 16.05
CA ALA A 131 -54.18 -23.83 16.00
C ALA A 131 -53.39 -25.05 16.51
N SER A 132 -53.85 -25.68 17.59
CA SER A 132 -53.25 -26.91 18.11
C SER A 132 -54.20 -28.08 17.89
N TRP A 133 -53.72 -29.11 17.20
CA TRP A 133 -54.44 -30.34 16.91
C TRP A 133 -53.76 -31.47 17.68
N GLY A 134 -54.51 -32.16 18.53
CA GLY A 134 -54.01 -33.31 19.30
C GLY A 134 -54.88 -34.54 19.07
N ILE A 135 -54.25 -35.69 18.82
CA ILE A 135 -54.92 -36.99 18.77
C ILE A 135 -54.69 -37.65 20.14
N GLY A 136 -55.77 -37.96 20.86
CA GLY A 136 -55.71 -38.61 22.17
C GLY A 136 -56.59 -39.85 22.22
N ALA A 137 -56.10 -40.92 22.86
CA ALA A 137 -56.90 -42.10 23.18
C ALA A 137 -57.49 -41.93 24.59
N THR A 138 -58.82 -41.91 24.71
CA THR A 138 -59.50 -41.88 26.01
C THR A 138 -60.72 -42.81 26.00
N SER A 139 -60.93 -43.50 27.12
CA SER A 139 -61.98 -44.53 27.27
C SER A 139 -63.33 -43.92 27.67
N GLN A 140 -64.36 -44.77 27.57
CA GLN A 140 -65.80 -44.53 27.64
C GLN A 140 -66.25 -43.48 28.65
N ASP A 141 -66.64 -42.29 28.15
CA ASP A 141 -67.88 -41.62 28.57
C ASP A 141 -68.18 -40.40 27.69
N TYR A 142 -69.37 -40.40 27.10
CA TYR A 142 -69.81 -39.47 26.06
C TYR A 142 -70.25 -38.12 26.64
N LYS A 143 -69.36 -37.13 26.71
CA LYS A 143 -69.74 -35.70 26.81
C LYS A 143 -68.71 -34.83 26.08
N PRO A 144 -69.10 -33.98 25.11
CA PRO A 144 -68.20 -32.98 24.54
C PRO A 144 -67.86 -31.97 25.64
N SER A 145 -66.63 -31.99 26.12
CA SER A 145 -66.14 -31.01 27.10
C SER A 145 -65.50 -29.85 26.34
N VAL A 146 -66.12 -28.67 26.46
CA VAL A 146 -65.48 -27.41 26.08
C VAL A 146 -64.55 -27.04 27.23
N LEU A 147 -63.25 -27.00 26.95
CA LEU A 147 -62.23 -26.66 27.93
C LEU A 147 -61.69 -25.27 27.59
N MET A 148 -62.04 -24.30 28.42
CA MET A 148 -61.54 -22.92 28.35
C MET A 148 -60.43 -22.74 29.39
N GLY A 149 -59.23 -22.38 28.94
CA GLY A 149 -58.10 -22.10 29.81
C GLY A 149 -57.65 -20.64 29.67
N LEU A 150 -57.58 -19.92 30.78
CA LEU A 150 -57.00 -18.58 30.85
C LEU A 150 -55.53 -18.67 31.28
N GLY A 151 -54.62 -18.28 30.39
CA GLY A 151 -53.21 -18.06 30.72
C GLY A 151 -52.90 -16.57 30.76
N ILE A 152 -51.85 -16.18 31.50
CA ILE A 152 -51.48 -14.78 31.82
C ILE A 152 -51.29 -13.86 30.57
N ARG A 153 -51.23 -14.41 29.34
CA ARG A 153 -51.24 -13.63 28.09
C ARG A 153 -52.10 -14.20 26.95
N ASN A 154 -52.66 -15.39 27.11
CA ASN A 154 -53.37 -16.09 26.04
C ASN A 154 -54.68 -16.72 26.58
N LEU A 155 -55.76 -16.57 25.83
CA LEU A 155 -57.03 -17.27 25.99
C LEU A 155 -57.05 -18.49 25.07
N MET A 156 -57.14 -19.69 25.64
CA MET A 156 -57.27 -20.93 24.89
C MET A 156 -58.71 -21.41 24.91
N ILE A 157 -59.32 -21.54 23.74
CA ILE A 157 -60.60 -22.22 23.54
C ILE A 157 -60.30 -23.57 22.92
N SER A 158 -60.50 -24.65 23.67
CA SER A 158 -60.37 -26.01 23.15
C SER A 158 -61.68 -26.77 23.27
N GLY A 159 -62.03 -27.47 22.20
CA GLY A 159 -63.13 -28.43 22.18
C GLY A 159 -62.55 -29.85 22.05
N PHE A 160 -63.11 -30.76 22.82
CA PHE A 160 -62.87 -32.19 22.65
C PHE A 160 -64.03 -32.81 21.90
N MET A 161 -63.75 -33.41 20.74
CA MET A 161 -64.71 -34.22 19.98
C MET A 161 -64.32 -35.69 20.14
N GLN A 162 -65.24 -36.50 20.65
CA GLN A 162 -65.04 -37.94 20.86
C GLN A 162 -66.00 -38.73 19.98
N GLU A 163 -65.46 -39.56 19.08
CA GLU A 163 -66.24 -40.48 18.27
C GLU A 163 -65.76 -41.90 18.54
N ARG A 164 -66.58 -42.69 19.27
CA ARG A 164 -66.51 -44.14 19.59
C ARG A 164 -65.18 -44.76 20.05
N ASN A 165 -64.05 -44.43 19.43
CA ASN A 165 -62.69 -44.90 19.73
C ASN A 165 -61.57 -43.88 19.38
N SER A 166 -61.90 -42.67 18.91
CA SER A 166 -60.95 -41.59 18.64
C SER A 166 -61.39 -40.28 19.30
N GLY A 167 -60.45 -39.59 19.94
CA GLY A 167 -60.63 -38.25 20.48
C GLY A 167 -59.82 -37.25 19.66
N LEU A 168 -60.50 -36.26 19.09
CA LEU A 168 -59.87 -35.11 18.44
C LEU A 168 -59.98 -33.90 19.36
N LEU A 169 -58.83 -33.38 19.79
CA LEU A 169 -58.77 -32.11 20.49
C LEU A 169 -58.49 -31.01 19.46
N VAL A 170 -59.45 -30.11 19.27
CA VAL A 170 -59.31 -28.92 18.43
C VAL A 170 -59.25 -27.71 19.33
N GLY A 171 -58.09 -27.04 19.36
CA GLY A 171 -57.87 -25.86 20.17
C GLY A 171 -57.47 -24.66 19.32
N THR A 172 -58.08 -23.51 19.60
CA THR A 172 -57.65 -22.20 19.11
C THR A 172 -57.11 -21.39 20.29
N LYS A 173 -55.90 -20.83 20.13
CA LYS A 173 -55.28 -19.95 21.12
C LYS A 173 -55.32 -18.52 20.60
N PHE A 174 -55.97 -17.64 21.35
CA PHE A 174 -56.04 -16.20 21.13
C PHE A 174 -55.13 -15.49 22.13
N ARG A 175 -54.43 -14.45 21.71
CA ARG A 175 -53.65 -13.61 22.61
C ARG A 175 -54.52 -12.45 23.11
N LEU A 176 -54.56 -12.23 24.43
CA LEU A 176 -55.41 -11.16 24.99
C LEU A 176 -54.76 -9.77 24.91
N PHE A 177 -53.42 -9.68 24.82
CA PHE A 177 -52.65 -8.45 24.56
C PHE A 177 -51.24 -8.77 24.02
#